data_AF-A0A923WUE0-F1
#
_entry.id   AF-A0A923WUE0-F1
#
_cell.length_a   1.000
_cell.length_b   1.000
_cell.length_c   1.000
_cell.angle_alpha   90.00
_cell.angle_beta   90.00
_cell.angle_gamma   90.00
#
_symmetry.space_group_name_H-M   'P 1'
#
loop_
_entity.id
_entity.type
_entity.pdbx_description
1 polymer ?
#
loop_
_entity_poly.entity_id
_entity_poly.type
_entity_poly.pdbx_seq_one_letter_code
_entity_poly.pdbx_strand_id
1 'polypeptide(L)'
;MERTEILYATNLPGYDALTANVMTTVEPSTLIPYLCEQSYRQYLANETYDKYLHIHKVQVGDVGADQLISIGDTLSQESLPRYLDAAAWAYTEAALAQKGSAVANVALVSKAETLWQQALSTHKGLERGVNASWFDEDHTMNYRIALNLAYTPLIKSLLVGDTAASVRQRAFADTLAIAQLAGVHINLSKKENDYKAVSEYSGFLHECNALLALLYLNDPRYIPIPSSARADTGYYHRDQTHDIMVLNQHWGHIKKIIPIEVKASASLKDRNRYKALIIRGKMHLSVNGTNDARDTLGAFADVFDHSTNKTSQQKVDHAAVTVKELLRLYQLGMSAETVAVNSLTQFHDSEEVAAIYPELSKVSKRFRR
;
A
#
# COMPACT_ATOMS: atom_id res chain seq x y z
N MET A 1 -9.98 15.08 -31.33
CA MET A 1 -10.12 15.39 -29.89
C MET A 1 -8.79 15.93 -29.42
N GLU A 2 -8.73 17.23 -29.16
CA GLU A 2 -7.56 17.85 -28.52
C GLU A 2 -7.52 17.36 -27.07
N ARG A 3 -6.38 16.79 -26.65
CA ARG A 3 -6.13 16.42 -25.26
C ARG A 3 -5.78 17.70 -24.51
N THR A 4 -6.64 18.13 -23.61
CA THR A 4 -6.34 19.22 -22.67
C THR A 4 -5.25 18.73 -21.72
N GLU A 5 -4.02 19.23 -21.89
CA GLU A 5 -2.93 18.97 -20.96
C GLU A 5 -3.29 19.57 -19.60
N ILE A 6 -3.58 18.71 -18.63
CA ILE A 6 -3.67 19.11 -17.23
C ILE A 6 -2.25 19.46 -16.78
N LEU A 7 -1.97 20.74 -16.58
CA LEU A 7 -0.71 21.21 -16.01
C LEU A 7 -0.67 20.81 -14.53
N TYR A 8 0.00 19.70 -14.22
CA TYR A 8 0.27 19.32 -12.85
C TYR A 8 1.35 20.25 -12.27
N ALA A 9 1.03 20.94 -11.17
CA ALA A 9 2.02 21.65 -10.38
C ALA A 9 3.11 20.66 -9.91
N THR A 10 4.34 21.18 -9.72
CA THR A 10 5.55 20.48 -9.22
C THR A 10 5.26 19.23 -8.39
N ASN A 11 5.92 18.10 -8.71
CA ASN A 11 5.80 16.82 -7.97
C ASN A 11 5.89 17.02 -6.45
N LEU A 12 4.74 17.02 -5.76
CA LEU A 12 4.68 17.14 -4.30
C LEU A 12 4.78 15.74 -3.66
N PRO A 13 5.60 15.57 -2.62
CA PRO A 13 5.68 14.31 -1.88
C PRO A 13 4.51 14.15 -0.89
N GLY A 14 4.11 12.90 -0.66
CA GLY A 14 3.33 12.48 0.51
C GLY A 14 2.21 13.40 0.99
N TYR A 15 2.35 13.91 2.21
CA TYR A 15 1.37 14.76 2.89
C TYR A 15 1.12 16.10 2.18
N ASP A 16 2.16 16.68 1.56
CA ASP A 16 2.01 17.94 0.82
C ASP A 16 1.10 17.73 -0.40
N ALA A 17 1.21 16.58 -1.09
CA ALA A 17 0.30 16.24 -2.18
C ALA A 17 -1.16 16.10 -1.71
N LEU A 18 -1.37 15.57 -0.49
CA LEU A 18 -2.68 15.40 0.11
C LEU A 18 -3.33 16.74 0.50
N THR A 19 -2.55 17.71 0.96
CA THR A 19 -3.06 19.02 1.42
C THR A 19 -3.07 20.09 0.33
N ALA A 20 -2.33 19.90 -0.76
CA ALA A 20 -2.30 20.85 -1.86
C ALA A 20 -3.69 21.05 -2.48
N ASN A 21 -4.08 22.32 -2.58
CA ASN A 21 -5.20 22.77 -3.40
C ASN A 21 -4.77 22.79 -4.87
N VAL A 22 -4.74 21.62 -5.50
CA VAL A 22 -4.63 21.57 -6.95
C VAL A 22 -6.00 21.94 -7.52
N MET A 23 -6.11 23.12 -8.13
CA MET A 23 -7.25 23.47 -8.97
C MET A 23 -7.10 22.72 -10.30
N THR A 24 -7.39 21.41 -10.31
CA THR A 24 -7.58 20.68 -11.56
C THR A 24 -8.99 20.95 -12.05
N THR A 25 -9.13 21.76 -13.10
CA THR A 25 -10.34 21.77 -13.93
C THR A 25 -10.38 20.44 -14.68
N VAL A 26 -11.00 19.42 -14.10
CA VAL A 26 -11.29 18.17 -14.82
C VAL A 26 -12.36 18.50 -15.86
N GLU A 27 -12.06 18.33 -17.14
CA GLU A 27 -13.02 18.62 -18.19
C GLU A 27 -14.25 17.70 -18.07
N PRO A 28 -15.48 18.25 -17.97
CA PRO A 28 -16.70 17.45 -17.83
C PRO A 28 -16.90 16.41 -18.95
N SER A 29 -16.36 16.65 -20.13
CA SER A 29 -16.39 15.74 -21.29
C SER A 29 -15.66 14.41 -21.01
N THR A 30 -14.62 14.42 -20.17
CA THR A 30 -13.89 13.22 -19.72
C THR A 30 -14.64 12.42 -18.65
N LEU A 31 -15.69 13.02 -18.06
CA LEU A 31 -16.51 12.43 -16.99
C LEU A 31 -17.76 11.72 -17.51
N ILE A 32 -18.12 11.89 -18.78
CA ILE A 32 -19.29 11.25 -19.42
C ILE A 32 -19.30 9.71 -19.30
N PRO A 33 -18.15 8.98 -19.29
CA PRO A 33 -18.15 7.52 -19.07
C PRO A 33 -18.61 7.07 -17.67
N TYR A 34 -18.68 7.97 -16.68
CA TYR A 34 -19.02 7.65 -15.27
C TYR A 34 -20.51 7.43 -14.98
N LEU A 35 -21.38 7.57 -15.99
CA LEU A 35 -22.84 7.58 -15.84
C LEU A 35 -23.50 6.18 -15.73
N CYS A 36 -22.89 5.20 -15.07
CA CYS A 36 -23.53 3.88 -14.88
C CYS A 36 -23.52 3.44 -13.42
N GLU A 37 -24.69 3.04 -12.91
CA GLU A 37 -25.00 2.62 -11.54
C GLU A 37 -24.26 1.34 -11.03
N GLN A 38 -23.16 0.90 -11.68
CA GLN A 38 -22.37 -0.29 -11.30
C GLN A 38 -20.85 -0.04 -11.35
N SER A 39 -20.41 1.10 -10.82
CA SER A 39 -19.05 1.65 -10.94
C SER A 39 -17.89 0.71 -10.57
N TYR A 40 -18.00 -0.15 -9.54
CA TYR A 40 -16.88 -1.01 -9.14
C TYR A 40 -16.53 -2.09 -10.19
N ARG A 41 -17.53 -2.62 -10.91
CA ARG A 41 -17.31 -3.73 -11.87
C ARG A 41 -16.86 -3.24 -13.25
N GLN A 42 -17.00 -1.95 -13.56
CA GLN A 42 -16.55 -1.41 -14.84
C GLN A 42 -15.03 -1.55 -15.02
N TYR A 43 -14.27 -1.41 -13.94
CA TYR A 43 -12.82 -1.64 -13.97
C TYR A 43 -12.46 -3.07 -14.38
N LEU A 44 -13.28 -4.05 -14.00
CA LEU A 44 -13.09 -5.46 -14.36
C LEU A 44 -13.40 -5.75 -15.85
N ALA A 45 -14.09 -4.85 -16.54
CA ALA A 45 -14.30 -4.97 -17.98
C ALA A 45 -13.05 -4.55 -18.78
N ASN A 46 -12.09 -3.86 -18.16
CA ASN A 46 -10.82 -3.55 -18.78
C ASN A 46 -9.88 -4.77 -18.63
N GLU A 47 -9.60 -5.44 -19.76
CA GLU A 47 -8.78 -6.66 -19.78
C GLU A 47 -7.36 -6.44 -19.21
N THR A 48 -6.79 -5.26 -19.38
CA THR A 48 -5.45 -4.94 -18.84
C THR A 48 -5.49 -4.79 -17.33
N TYR A 49 -6.54 -4.16 -16.81
CA TYR A 49 -6.75 -4.07 -15.37
C TYR A 49 -7.00 -5.45 -14.76
N ASP A 50 -7.82 -6.29 -15.41
CA ASP A 50 -8.05 -7.66 -14.97
C ASP A 50 -6.76 -8.51 -14.96
N LYS A 51 -5.91 -8.37 -15.99
CA LYS A 51 -4.57 -8.97 -16.00
C LYS A 51 -3.70 -8.49 -14.85
N TYR A 52 -3.75 -7.21 -14.52
CA TYR A 52 -3.05 -6.68 -13.35
C TYR A 52 -3.52 -7.36 -12.06
N LEU A 53 -4.83 -7.56 -11.87
CA LEU A 53 -5.37 -8.23 -10.68
C LEU A 53 -4.86 -9.66 -10.49
N HIS A 54 -4.56 -10.37 -11.58
CA HIS A 54 -4.03 -11.74 -11.51
C HIS A 54 -2.59 -11.83 -11.04
N ILE A 55 -1.79 -10.77 -11.27
CA ILE A 55 -0.34 -10.76 -10.99
C ILE A 55 0.03 -9.87 -9.79
N HIS A 56 -0.83 -8.91 -9.44
CA HIS A 56 -0.69 -8.04 -8.27
C HIS A 56 -0.51 -8.85 -6.99
N LYS A 57 0.37 -8.41 -6.09
CA LYS A 57 0.67 -9.08 -4.80
C LYS A 57 1.26 -10.49 -4.91
N VAL A 58 1.51 -10.99 -6.11
CA VAL A 58 2.21 -12.26 -6.37
C VAL A 58 3.66 -11.95 -6.76
N GLN A 59 4.60 -12.84 -6.44
CA GLN A 59 5.96 -12.67 -6.95
C GLN A 59 6.08 -13.09 -8.39
N VAL A 60 6.48 -12.12 -9.18
CA VAL A 60 6.84 -12.34 -10.57
C VAL A 60 8.34 -12.57 -10.73
N GLY A 61 8.70 -13.41 -11.70
CA GLY A 61 10.05 -13.44 -12.27
C GLY A 61 10.32 -12.24 -13.19
N ASP A 62 11.48 -12.22 -13.85
CA ASP A 62 11.84 -11.13 -14.78
C ASP A 62 10.78 -10.95 -15.89
N VAL A 63 10.21 -12.06 -16.40
CA VAL A 63 9.13 -12.05 -17.40
C VAL A 63 7.86 -11.35 -16.89
N GLY A 64 7.45 -11.62 -15.66
CA GLY A 64 6.27 -10.93 -15.11
C GLY A 64 6.55 -9.48 -14.73
N ALA A 65 7.82 -9.11 -14.52
CA ALA A 65 8.18 -7.70 -14.38
C ALA A 65 8.05 -6.94 -15.71
N ASP A 66 8.43 -7.54 -16.84
CA ASP A 66 8.19 -6.95 -18.17
C ASP A 66 6.68 -6.84 -18.47
N GLN A 67 5.89 -7.84 -18.04
CA GLN A 67 4.44 -7.78 -18.16
C GLN A 67 3.82 -6.66 -17.31
N LEU A 68 4.30 -6.47 -16.07
CA LEU A 68 3.89 -5.35 -15.22
C LEU A 68 4.21 -4.00 -15.87
N ILE A 69 5.36 -3.86 -16.53
CA ILE A 69 5.69 -2.65 -17.30
C ILE A 69 4.70 -2.45 -18.44
N SER A 70 4.41 -3.49 -19.23
CA SER A 70 3.43 -3.40 -20.34
C SER A 70 2.02 -3.03 -19.85
N ILE A 71 1.60 -3.56 -18.71
CA ILE A 71 0.35 -3.20 -18.03
C ILE A 71 0.38 -1.73 -17.62
N GLY A 72 1.46 -1.29 -16.97
CA GLY A 72 1.67 0.09 -16.56
C GLY A 72 1.64 1.06 -17.75
N ASP A 73 2.31 0.73 -18.86
CA ASP A 73 2.33 1.54 -20.07
C ASP A 73 0.91 1.69 -20.66
N THR A 74 0.11 0.62 -20.64
CA THR A 74 -1.26 0.64 -21.15
C THR A 74 -2.22 1.39 -20.21
N LEU A 75 -2.25 1.05 -18.93
CA LEU A 75 -3.14 1.68 -17.94
C LEU A 75 -2.78 3.14 -17.68
N SER A 76 -1.53 3.55 -17.89
CA SER A 76 -1.13 4.97 -17.77
C SER A 76 -1.78 5.90 -18.80
N GLN A 77 -2.38 5.35 -19.86
CA GLN A 77 -3.14 6.12 -20.85
C GLN A 77 -4.59 6.38 -20.45
N GLU A 78 -5.07 5.73 -19.39
CA GLU A 78 -6.41 5.91 -18.86
C GLU A 78 -6.50 7.12 -17.94
N SER A 79 -7.72 7.65 -17.73
CA SER A 79 -7.95 8.82 -16.88
C SER A 79 -8.52 8.51 -15.50
N LEU A 80 -9.00 7.28 -15.26
CA LEU A 80 -9.64 6.95 -13.98
C LEU A 80 -8.59 6.78 -12.88
N PRO A 81 -8.79 7.34 -11.66
CA PRO A 81 -7.81 7.27 -10.57
C PRO A 81 -7.34 5.85 -10.27
N ARG A 82 -8.24 4.87 -10.34
CA ARG A 82 -7.92 3.47 -10.06
C ARG A 82 -7.04 2.81 -11.12
N TYR A 83 -7.19 3.18 -12.39
CA TYR A 83 -6.29 2.70 -13.45
C TYR A 83 -4.91 3.33 -13.30
N LEU A 84 -4.86 4.62 -12.97
CA LEU A 84 -3.61 5.33 -12.70
C LEU A 84 -2.89 4.76 -11.46
N ASP A 85 -3.61 4.45 -10.38
CA ASP A 85 -3.05 3.79 -9.19
C ASP A 85 -2.53 2.39 -9.52
N ALA A 86 -3.29 1.58 -10.27
CA ALA A 86 -2.84 0.27 -10.73
C ALA A 86 -1.62 0.35 -11.64
N ALA A 87 -1.57 1.32 -12.56
CA ALA A 87 -0.40 1.56 -13.41
C ALA A 87 0.84 1.90 -12.56
N ALA A 88 0.68 2.80 -11.58
CA ALA A 88 1.74 3.20 -10.67
C ALA A 88 2.27 2.02 -9.84
N TRP A 89 1.37 1.19 -9.32
CA TRP A 89 1.76 -0.05 -8.63
C TRP A 89 2.44 -1.04 -9.56
N ALA A 90 1.95 -1.23 -10.78
CA ALA A 90 2.59 -2.13 -11.74
C ALA A 90 4.05 -1.73 -12.02
N TYR A 91 4.32 -0.44 -12.23
CA TYR A 91 5.70 0.04 -12.35
C TYR A 91 6.55 -0.15 -11.08
N THR A 92 5.96 0.08 -9.90
CA THR A 92 6.65 -0.07 -8.63
C THR A 92 7.01 -1.52 -8.35
N GLU A 93 6.07 -2.44 -8.57
CA GLU A 93 6.28 -3.88 -8.43
C GLU A 93 7.31 -4.39 -9.43
N ALA A 94 7.24 -3.93 -10.69
CA ALA A 94 8.25 -4.24 -11.69
C ALA A 94 9.65 -3.77 -11.24
N ALA A 95 9.76 -2.54 -10.75
CA ALA A 95 11.03 -1.98 -10.27
C ALA A 95 11.63 -2.79 -9.11
N LEU A 96 10.79 -3.30 -8.21
CA LEU A 96 11.21 -4.15 -7.09
C LEU A 96 11.54 -5.59 -7.51
N ALA A 97 10.96 -6.08 -8.60
CA ALA A 97 11.16 -7.43 -9.11
C ALA A 97 12.35 -7.57 -10.07
N GLN A 98 12.59 -6.57 -10.93
CA GLN A 98 13.62 -6.62 -11.97
C GLN A 98 15.03 -6.61 -11.41
N LYS A 99 15.90 -7.48 -11.95
CA LYS A 99 17.35 -7.49 -11.70
C LYS A 99 18.14 -6.52 -12.59
N GLY A 100 17.49 -5.41 -12.97
CA GLY A 100 18.02 -4.41 -13.89
C GLY A 100 18.96 -3.38 -13.24
N SER A 101 19.30 -2.37 -14.02
CA SER A 101 20.03 -1.19 -13.52
C SER A 101 19.19 -0.45 -12.50
N ALA A 102 19.80 -0.06 -11.37
CA ALA A 102 19.15 0.77 -10.36
C ALA A 102 18.57 2.07 -10.96
N VAL A 103 19.24 2.63 -11.98
CA VAL A 103 18.76 3.83 -12.70
C VAL A 103 17.44 3.55 -13.43
N ALA A 104 17.33 2.41 -14.12
CA ALA A 104 16.12 2.03 -14.82
C ALA A 104 14.97 1.77 -13.83
N ASN A 105 15.26 1.06 -12.73
CA ASN A 105 14.26 0.78 -11.70
C ASN A 105 13.79 2.07 -11.02
N VAL A 106 14.69 3.04 -10.75
CA VAL A 106 14.33 4.36 -10.21
C VAL A 106 13.49 5.16 -11.21
N ALA A 107 13.72 5.02 -12.51
CA ALA A 107 12.89 5.65 -13.54
C ALA A 107 11.45 5.10 -13.53
N LEU A 108 11.27 3.79 -13.34
CA LEU A 108 9.96 3.17 -13.18
C LEU A 108 9.22 3.71 -11.94
N VAL A 109 9.90 3.83 -10.79
CA VAL A 109 9.28 4.41 -9.58
C VAL A 109 8.98 5.90 -9.77
N SER A 110 9.78 6.62 -10.57
CA SER A 110 9.47 8.01 -10.92
C SER A 110 8.24 8.13 -11.82
N LYS A 111 8.03 7.19 -12.76
CA LYS A 111 6.76 7.09 -13.51
C LYS A 111 5.58 6.85 -12.57
N ALA A 112 5.73 5.91 -11.62
CA ALA A 112 4.70 5.61 -10.63
C ALA A 112 4.33 6.84 -9.76
N GLU A 113 5.33 7.59 -9.31
CA GLU A 113 5.13 8.82 -8.54
C GLU A 113 4.29 9.85 -9.31
N THR A 114 4.59 10.07 -10.59
CA THR A 114 3.78 10.96 -11.44
C THR A 114 2.35 10.44 -11.55
N LEU A 115 2.16 9.14 -11.79
CA LEU A 115 0.81 8.56 -11.94
C LEU A 115 -0.01 8.63 -10.65
N TRP A 116 0.60 8.42 -9.48
CA TRP A 116 -0.08 8.61 -8.19
C TRP A 116 -0.46 10.08 -7.96
N GLN A 117 0.37 11.04 -8.35
CA GLN A 117 0.00 12.46 -8.29
C GLN A 117 -1.17 12.80 -9.21
N GLN A 118 -1.19 12.22 -10.42
CA GLN A 118 -2.30 12.36 -11.35
C GLN A 118 -3.58 11.72 -10.80
N ALA A 119 -3.48 10.51 -10.24
CA ALA A 119 -4.59 9.80 -9.60
C ALA A 119 -5.19 10.61 -8.45
N LEU A 120 -4.34 11.12 -7.54
CA LEU A 120 -4.77 11.95 -6.42
C LEU A 120 -5.43 13.25 -6.88
N SER A 121 -4.86 13.93 -7.87
CA SER A 121 -5.40 15.17 -8.42
C SER A 121 -6.76 14.95 -9.10
N THR A 122 -6.89 13.83 -9.81
CA THR A 122 -8.14 13.43 -10.47
C THR A 122 -9.21 13.09 -9.43
N HIS A 123 -8.87 12.30 -8.42
CA HIS A 123 -9.79 11.93 -7.34
C HIS A 123 -10.32 13.16 -6.59
N LYS A 124 -9.44 14.10 -6.20
CA LYS A 124 -9.84 15.38 -5.58
C LYS A 124 -10.77 16.21 -6.48
N GLY A 125 -10.53 16.19 -7.79
CA GLY A 125 -11.38 16.87 -8.77
C GLY A 125 -12.78 16.25 -8.84
N LEU A 126 -12.86 14.92 -8.79
CA LEU A 126 -14.12 14.16 -8.81
C LEU A 126 -14.95 14.41 -7.53
N GLU A 127 -14.33 14.39 -6.35
CA GLU A 127 -15.00 14.64 -5.06
C GLU A 127 -15.63 16.04 -4.97
N ARG A 128 -15.06 17.02 -5.69
CA ARG A 128 -15.55 18.41 -5.73
C ARG A 128 -16.56 18.65 -6.86
N GLY A 129 -16.71 17.68 -7.78
CA GLY A 129 -17.55 17.80 -8.95
C GLY A 129 -19.05 17.66 -8.65
N VAL A 130 -19.89 18.11 -9.60
CA VAL A 130 -21.36 18.04 -9.51
C VAL A 130 -21.90 16.60 -9.35
N ASN A 131 -21.08 15.61 -9.71
CA ASN A 131 -21.41 14.19 -9.71
C ASN A 131 -20.68 13.38 -8.61
N ALA A 132 -20.20 14.03 -7.54
CA ALA A 132 -19.45 13.36 -6.47
C ALA A 132 -20.20 12.16 -5.86
N SER A 133 -21.55 12.22 -5.81
CA SER A 133 -22.39 11.13 -5.31
C SER A 133 -22.41 9.87 -6.19
N TRP A 134 -21.92 9.94 -7.42
CA TRP A 134 -21.83 8.80 -8.33
C TRP A 134 -20.50 8.05 -8.21
N PHE A 135 -19.57 8.61 -7.43
CA PHE A 135 -18.25 8.06 -7.22
C PHE A 135 -18.19 7.34 -5.86
N ASP A 136 -18.68 6.10 -5.81
CA ASP A 136 -18.58 5.21 -4.64
C ASP A 136 -17.17 4.56 -4.57
N GLU A 137 -16.15 5.37 -4.33
CA GLU A 137 -14.82 4.88 -3.99
C GLU A 137 -14.60 4.79 -2.47
N ASP A 138 -13.58 4.01 -2.08
CA ASP A 138 -13.14 3.87 -0.68
C ASP A 138 -12.79 5.25 -0.12
N HIS A 139 -13.35 5.62 1.04
CA HIS A 139 -13.14 6.93 1.67
C HIS A 139 -11.65 7.18 2.01
N THR A 140 -10.85 6.11 2.04
CA THR A 140 -9.41 6.17 2.32
C THR A 140 -8.52 6.26 1.07
N MET A 141 -9.09 6.24 -0.15
CA MET A 141 -8.32 6.18 -1.40
C MET A 141 -7.28 7.32 -1.51
N ASN A 142 -7.69 8.57 -1.29
CA ASN A 142 -6.78 9.72 -1.29
C ASN A 142 -5.61 9.56 -0.30
N TYR A 143 -5.91 9.03 0.89
CA TYR A 143 -4.90 8.81 1.94
C TYR A 143 -3.93 7.70 1.58
N ARG A 144 -4.42 6.64 0.91
CA ARG A 144 -3.61 5.53 0.42
C ARG A 144 -2.67 5.97 -0.69
N ILE A 145 -3.16 6.76 -1.65
CA ILE A 145 -2.33 7.33 -2.72
C ILE A 145 -1.27 8.27 -2.12
N ALA A 146 -1.66 9.15 -1.19
CA ALA A 146 -0.71 10.01 -0.47
C ALA A 146 0.33 9.19 0.30
N LEU A 147 -0.08 8.09 0.93
CA LEU A 147 0.84 7.17 1.60
C LEU A 147 1.82 6.54 0.60
N ASN A 148 1.39 6.17 -0.61
CA ASN A 148 2.31 5.66 -1.64
C ASN A 148 3.34 6.72 -2.03
N LEU A 149 2.90 7.95 -2.25
CA LEU A 149 3.77 9.09 -2.54
C LEU A 149 4.79 9.35 -1.42
N ALA A 150 4.39 9.21 -0.15
CA ALA A 150 5.30 9.35 0.99
C ALA A 150 6.43 8.31 1.00
N TYR A 151 6.19 7.13 0.41
CA TYR A 151 7.15 6.04 0.35
C TYR A 151 7.99 6.01 -0.93
N THR A 152 7.67 6.82 -1.95
CA THR A 152 8.48 6.86 -3.20
C THR A 152 9.96 7.13 -2.93
N PRO A 153 10.37 8.03 -2.01
CA PRO A 153 11.80 8.27 -1.77
C PRO A 153 12.46 7.06 -1.12
N LEU A 154 11.76 6.38 -0.20
CA LEU A 154 12.26 5.19 0.49
C LEU A 154 12.41 4.00 -0.46
N ILE A 155 11.46 3.81 -1.39
CA ILE A 155 11.54 2.79 -2.44
C ILE A 155 12.72 3.08 -3.38
N LYS A 156 12.90 4.32 -3.84
CA LYS A 156 14.05 4.71 -4.67
C LYS A 156 15.38 4.48 -3.93
N SER A 157 15.46 4.86 -2.66
CA SER A 157 16.59 4.59 -1.77
C SER A 157 16.91 3.10 -1.63
N LEU A 158 15.88 2.26 -1.53
CA LEU A 158 16.05 0.81 -1.48
C LEU A 158 16.67 0.26 -2.77
N LEU A 159 16.20 0.72 -3.93
CA LEU A 159 16.68 0.27 -5.25
C LEU A 159 18.15 0.62 -5.51
N VAL A 160 18.64 1.72 -4.94
CA VAL A 160 20.06 2.11 -5.00
C VAL A 160 20.91 1.47 -3.88
N GLY A 161 20.26 0.79 -2.93
CA GLY A 161 20.91 0.16 -1.79
C GLY A 161 21.35 1.08 -0.66
N ASP A 162 20.93 2.34 -0.71
CA ASP A 162 21.18 3.34 0.32
C ASP A 162 19.87 3.80 0.95
N THR A 163 19.42 3.03 1.94
CA THR A 163 18.32 3.42 2.82
C THR A 163 18.89 4.24 3.97
N ALA A 164 19.11 5.53 3.73
CA ALA A 164 19.55 6.46 4.77
C ALA A 164 18.50 6.61 5.88
N ALA A 165 18.95 6.88 7.12
CA ALA A 165 18.05 7.12 8.25
C ALA A 165 17.14 8.33 8.03
N SER A 166 17.64 9.38 7.38
CA SER A 166 16.88 10.59 7.05
C SER A 166 15.68 10.30 6.13
N VAL A 167 15.83 9.39 5.17
CA VAL A 167 14.74 9.00 4.26
C VAL A 167 13.67 8.21 5.00
N ARG A 168 14.06 7.30 5.91
CA ARG A 168 13.10 6.58 6.77
C ARG A 168 12.38 7.52 7.75
N GLN A 169 13.10 8.48 8.33
CA GLN A 169 12.51 9.50 9.21
C GLN A 169 11.50 10.38 8.46
N ARG A 170 11.78 10.74 7.20
CA ARG A 170 10.81 11.45 6.36
C ARG A 170 9.56 10.61 6.11
N ALA A 171 9.72 9.35 5.71
CA ALA A 171 8.59 8.44 5.52
C ALA A 171 7.77 8.28 6.82
N PHE A 172 8.42 8.25 7.99
CA PHE A 172 7.76 8.22 9.29
C PHE A 172 6.91 9.48 9.51
N ALA A 173 7.51 10.66 9.31
CA ALA A 173 6.84 11.94 9.50
C ALA A 173 5.62 12.09 8.57
N ASP A 174 5.77 11.75 7.29
CA ASP A 174 4.67 11.80 6.32
C ASP A 174 3.55 10.80 6.66
N THR A 175 3.91 9.57 7.06
CA THR A 175 2.94 8.57 7.50
C THR A 175 2.14 9.06 8.70
N LEU A 176 2.81 9.66 9.68
CA LEU A 176 2.19 10.21 10.88
C LEU A 176 1.22 11.34 10.53
N ALA A 177 1.64 12.30 9.69
CA ALA A 177 0.81 13.43 9.28
C ALA A 177 -0.44 12.99 8.50
N ILE A 178 -0.28 12.06 7.55
CA ILE A 178 -1.40 11.47 6.79
C ILE A 178 -2.37 10.75 7.73
N ALA A 179 -1.86 9.95 8.67
CA ALA A 179 -2.67 9.22 9.64
C ALA A 179 -3.42 10.16 10.60
N GLN A 180 -2.78 11.25 11.07
CA GLN A 180 -3.45 12.26 11.89
C GLN A 180 -4.64 12.89 11.16
N LEU A 181 -4.47 13.22 9.87
CA LEU A 181 -5.56 13.77 9.06
C LEU A 181 -6.72 12.77 8.87
N ALA A 182 -6.42 11.50 8.61
CA ALA A 182 -7.44 10.44 8.57
C ALA A 182 -8.14 10.26 9.93
N GLY A 183 -7.41 10.43 11.05
CA GLY A 183 -7.96 10.40 12.40
C GLY A 183 -8.97 11.51 12.70
N VAL A 184 -8.79 12.69 12.08
CA VAL A 184 -9.78 13.78 12.11
C VAL A 184 -11.05 13.36 11.36
N HIS A 185 -10.91 12.75 10.19
CA HIS A 185 -12.06 12.31 9.38
C HIS A 185 -12.90 11.23 10.07
N ILE A 186 -12.30 10.34 10.89
CA ILE A 186 -13.08 9.43 11.75
C ILE A 186 -14.05 10.19 12.64
N ASN A 187 -13.63 11.32 13.23
CA ASN A 187 -14.50 12.11 14.09
C ASN A 187 -15.62 12.79 13.31
N LEU A 188 -15.34 13.27 12.10
CA LEU A 188 -16.33 13.90 11.23
C LEU A 188 -17.37 12.87 10.77
N SER A 189 -16.95 11.73 10.23
CA SER A 189 -17.85 10.64 9.81
C SER A 189 -18.70 10.10 10.97
N LYS A 190 -18.16 10.03 12.20
CA LYS A 190 -18.97 9.69 13.38
C LYS A 190 -20.09 10.69 13.66
N LYS A 191 -19.84 11.99 13.49
CA LYS A 191 -20.86 13.04 13.68
C LYS A 191 -21.94 12.98 12.61
N GLU A 192 -21.59 12.53 11.41
CA GLU A 192 -22.49 12.38 10.26
C GLU A 192 -23.21 11.01 10.24
N ASN A 193 -22.90 10.11 11.19
CA ASN A 193 -23.38 8.73 11.24
C ASN A 193 -22.97 7.88 10.03
N ASP A 194 -21.87 8.23 9.36
CA ASP A 194 -21.29 7.42 8.29
C ASP A 194 -20.37 6.33 8.87
N TYR A 195 -20.99 5.22 9.27
CA TYR A 195 -20.25 4.10 9.86
C TYR A 195 -19.37 3.34 8.85
N LYS A 196 -19.65 3.43 7.53
CA LYS A 196 -18.81 2.82 6.49
C LYS A 196 -17.46 3.55 6.47
N ALA A 197 -17.49 4.88 6.35
CA ALA A 197 -16.28 5.70 6.39
C ALA A 197 -15.51 5.50 7.71
N VAL A 198 -16.20 5.47 8.87
CA VAL A 198 -15.55 5.21 10.16
C VAL A 198 -14.78 3.88 10.17
N SER A 199 -15.37 2.82 9.62
CA SER A 199 -14.73 1.50 9.53
C SER A 199 -13.50 1.53 8.59
N GLU A 200 -13.63 2.14 7.41
CA GLU A 200 -12.56 2.24 6.42
C GLU A 200 -11.36 3.05 6.96
N TYR A 201 -11.61 4.24 7.51
CA TYR A 201 -10.57 5.05 8.15
C TYR A 201 -9.94 4.33 9.34
N SER A 202 -10.72 3.62 10.17
CA SER A 202 -10.17 2.86 11.27
C SER A 202 -9.24 1.74 10.79
N GLY A 203 -9.58 1.04 9.70
CA GLY A 203 -8.73 0.04 9.07
C GLY A 203 -7.40 0.66 8.62
N PHE A 204 -7.49 1.75 7.87
CA PHE A 204 -6.32 2.51 7.40
C PHE A 204 -5.41 2.99 8.54
N LEU A 205 -5.96 3.49 9.66
CA LEU A 205 -5.14 3.89 10.80
C LEU A 205 -4.38 2.73 11.45
N HIS A 206 -4.95 1.52 11.49
CA HIS A 206 -4.22 0.36 11.99
C HIS A 206 -3.05 0.00 11.08
N GLU A 207 -3.23 0.12 9.75
CA GLU A 207 -2.14 -0.05 8.77
C GLU A 207 -1.04 0.99 9.00
N CYS A 208 -1.39 2.28 9.15
CA CYS A 208 -0.43 3.34 9.47
C CYS A 208 0.30 3.09 10.78
N ASN A 209 -0.38 2.66 11.85
CA ASN A 209 0.27 2.34 13.13
C ASN A 209 1.28 1.20 13.00
N ALA A 210 0.99 0.17 12.19
CA ALA A 210 1.94 -0.91 11.92
C ALA A 210 3.17 -0.40 11.14
N LEU A 211 2.97 0.47 10.14
CA LEU A 211 4.05 1.13 9.41
C LEU A 211 4.92 2.01 10.32
N LEU A 212 4.30 2.83 11.18
CA LEU A 212 4.99 3.69 12.15
C LEU A 212 5.79 2.86 13.15
N ALA A 213 5.23 1.75 13.66
CA ALA A 213 5.95 0.84 14.55
C ALA A 213 7.20 0.26 13.89
N LEU A 214 7.12 -0.12 12.61
CA LEU A 214 8.25 -0.65 11.85
C LEU A 214 9.31 0.42 11.55
N LEU A 215 8.87 1.62 11.16
CA LEU A 215 9.77 2.75 10.89
C LEU A 215 10.45 3.26 12.17
N TYR A 216 9.78 3.22 13.31
CA TYR A 216 10.32 3.61 14.62
C TYR A 216 11.52 2.74 15.04
N LEU A 217 11.51 1.44 14.68
CA LEU A 217 12.67 0.56 14.89
C LEU A 217 13.92 1.03 14.14
N ASN A 218 13.74 1.82 13.07
CA ASN A 218 14.79 2.44 12.26
C ASN A 218 15.85 1.45 11.74
N ASP A 219 15.47 0.19 11.51
CA ASP A 219 16.39 -0.85 11.02
C ASP A 219 16.51 -0.79 9.48
N PRO A 220 17.68 -0.45 8.91
CA PRO A 220 17.87 -0.36 7.46
C PRO A 220 17.73 -1.70 6.73
N ARG A 221 17.74 -2.83 7.46
CA ARG A 221 17.59 -4.16 6.90
C ARG A 221 16.13 -4.57 6.74
N TYR A 222 15.19 -3.89 7.39
CA TYR A 222 13.76 -4.21 7.39
C TYR A 222 12.98 -2.97 7.01
N ILE A 223 12.74 -2.82 5.71
CA ILE A 223 12.12 -1.62 5.15
C ILE A 223 10.63 -1.89 4.95
N PRO A 224 9.74 -1.28 5.75
CA PRO A 224 8.31 -1.38 5.49
C PRO A 224 7.95 -0.56 4.25
N ILE A 225 7.02 -1.06 3.44
CA ILE A 225 6.33 -0.31 2.38
C ILE A 225 4.84 -0.62 2.45
N PRO A 226 3.95 0.34 2.15
CA PRO A 226 2.53 0.05 2.00
C PRO A 226 2.30 -0.96 0.86
N SER A 227 1.18 -1.68 0.88
CA SER A 227 0.69 -2.50 -0.23
C SER A 227 -0.76 -2.10 -0.54
N SER A 228 -0.91 -0.82 -0.87
CA SER A 228 -2.18 -0.11 -0.79
C SER A 228 -3.06 -0.24 -2.03
N ALA A 229 -2.56 -0.82 -3.13
CA ALA A 229 -3.41 -1.17 -4.27
C ALA A 229 -4.50 -2.15 -3.80
N ARG A 230 -5.70 -1.61 -3.66
CA ARG A 230 -6.95 -2.32 -3.33
C ARG A 230 -7.61 -2.94 -4.56
N ALA A 231 -6.88 -2.96 -5.68
CA ALA A 231 -7.33 -3.44 -6.97
C ALA A 231 -7.95 -4.85 -6.87
N ASP A 232 -7.36 -5.69 -6.02
CA ASP A 232 -7.88 -7.02 -5.72
C ASP A 232 -8.28 -7.13 -4.24
N THR A 233 -9.57 -7.13 -3.92
CA THR A 233 -10.09 -7.47 -2.57
C THR A 233 -9.94 -8.97 -2.25
N GLY A 234 -8.99 -9.64 -2.91
CA GLY A 234 -8.93 -11.09 -3.01
C GLY A 234 -10.02 -11.62 -3.94
N TYR A 235 -10.17 -11.06 -5.12
CA TYR A 235 -10.97 -11.63 -6.19
C TYR A 235 -10.31 -12.93 -6.69
N TYR A 236 -9.01 -12.87 -7.02
CA TYR A 236 -8.26 -14.03 -7.51
C TYR A 236 -7.48 -14.73 -6.39
N HIS A 237 -6.68 -14.00 -5.61
CA HIS A 237 -5.74 -14.59 -4.63
C HIS A 237 -6.12 -14.24 -3.20
N ARG A 238 -7.25 -14.77 -2.72
CA ARG A 238 -7.86 -14.43 -1.41
C ARG A 238 -6.95 -14.59 -0.21
N ASP A 239 -6.08 -15.57 -0.27
CA ASP A 239 -5.16 -15.98 0.78
C ASP A 239 -3.81 -15.24 0.75
N GLN A 240 -3.53 -14.51 -0.33
CA GLN A 240 -2.25 -13.82 -0.57
C GLN A 240 -2.36 -12.29 -0.46
N THR A 241 -3.55 -11.77 -0.12
CA THR A 241 -3.70 -10.35 0.16
C THR A 241 -2.87 -9.95 1.37
N HIS A 242 -2.32 -8.75 1.31
CA HIS A 242 -1.58 -8.11 2.39
C HIS A 242 -1.77 -6.60 2.28
N ASP A 243 -1.74 -5.89 3.40
CA ASP A 243 -1.88 -4.43 3.46
C ASP A 243 -0.51 -3.73 3.49
N ILE A 244 0.54 -4.42 3.95
CA ILE A 244 1.92 -3.93 4.10
C ILE A 244 2.88 -5.01 3.63
N MET A 245 4.06 -4.62 3.13
CA MET A 245 5.20 -5.50 2.95
C MET A 245 6.39 -5.03 3.77
N VAL A 246 7.17 -5.97 4.31
CA VAL A 246 8.48 -5.67 4.89
C VAL A 246 9.56 -6.29 4.01
N LEU A 247 10.37 -5.43 3.41
CA LEU A 247 11.46 -5.78 2.53
C LEU A 247 12.73 -5.98 3.37
N ASN A 248 13.18 -7.23 3.44
CA ASN A 248 14.46 -7.56 4.04
C ASN A 248 15.57 -7.41 3.00
N GLN A 249 16.48 -6.46 3.24
CA GLN A 249 17.55 -6.15 2.30
C GLN A 249 18.94 -6.31 2.91
N HIS A 250 19.90 -6.62 2.06
CA HIS A 250 21.31 -6.71 2.41
C HIS A 250 22.15 -6.11 1.29
N TRP A 251 22.79 -4.98 1.58
CA TRP A 251 23.63 -4.23 0.65
C TRP A 251 22.92 -3.90 -0.69
N GLY A 252 21.68 -3.40 -0.61
CA GLY A 252 20.87 -3.05 -1.77
C GLY A 252 20.23 -4.21 -2.51
N HIS A 253 20.46 -5.44 -2.07
CA HIS A 253 19.75 -6.60 -2.60
C HIS A 253 18.60 -6.98 -1.68
N ILE A 254 17.39 -6.97 -2.23
CA ILE A 254 16.22 -7.52 -1.54
C ILE A 254 16.39 -9.04 -1.44
N LYS A 255 16.49 -9.55 -0.21
CA LYS A 255 16.69 -10.97 0.10
C LYS A 255 15.36 -11.68 0.33
N LYS A 256 14.45 -11.01 1.03
CA LYS A 256 13.15 -11.56 1.39
C LYS A 256 12.12 -10.45 1.44
N ILE A 257 10.88 -10.79 1.13
CA ILE A 257 9.73 -9.89 1.28
C ILE A 257 8.73 -10.62 2.17
N ILE A 258 8.28 -9.94 3.22
CA ILE A 258 7.37 -10.48 4.23
C ILE A 258 6.03 -9.77 4.06
N PRO A 259 4.99 -10.45 3.53
CA PRO A 259 3.66 -9.88 3.42
C PRO A 259 3.00 -9.82 4.81
N ILE A 260 2.31 -8.71 5.09
CA ILE A 260 1.63 -8.46 6.35
C ILE A 260 0.20 -8.01 6.07
N GLU A 261 -0.77 -8.73 6.63
CA GLU A 261 -2.17 -8.31 6.68
C GLU A 261 -2.43 -7.63 8.03
N VAL A 262 -3.13 -6.49 8.02
CA VAL A 262 -3.46 -5.76 9.23
C VAL A 262 -4.96 -5.83 9.48
N LYS A 263 -5.34 -6.28 10.68
CA LYS A 263 -6.74 -6.35 11.11
C LYS A 263 -6.92 -5.66 12.44
N ALA A 264 -7.94 -4.83 12.59
CA ALA A 264 -8.30 -4.26 13.90
C ALA A 264 -8.48 -5.38 14.95
N SER A 265 -9.18 -6.45 14.55
CA SER A 265 -9.29 -7.72 15.27
C SER A 265 -9.31 -8.85 14.23
N ALA A 266 -8.58 -9.95 14.47
CA ALA A 266 -8.57 -11.09 13.56
C ALA A 266 -9.52 -12.19 14.05
N SER A 267 -10.47 -12.58 13.19
CA SER A 267 -11.34 -13.72 13.43
C SER A 267 -10.63 -15.06 13.11
N LEU A 268 -11.22 -16.19 13.50
CA LEU A 268 -10.74 -17.51 13.07
C LEU A 268 -10.75 -17.66 11.55
N LYS A 269 -11.75 -17.06 10.88
CA LYS A 269 -11.85 -17.04 9.42
C LYS A 269 -10.66 -16.31 8.80
N ASP A 270 -10.25 -15.18 9.37
CA ASP A 270 -9.09 -14.43 8.89
C ASP A 270 -7.81 -15.25 9.03
N ARG A 271 -7.62 -15.91 10.17
CA ARG A 271 -6.46 -16.78 10.44
C ARG A 271 -6.36 -17.96 9.47
N ASN A 272 -7.50 -18.51 9.05
CA ASN A 272 -7.54 -19.60 8.08
C ASN A 272 -7.43 -19.11 6.63
N ARG A 273 -7.77 -17.84 6.38
CA ARG A 273 -7.74 -17.24 5.05
C ARG A 273 -6.32 -16.84 4.66
N TYR A 274 -5.64 -16.05 5.49
CA TYR A 274 -4.41 -15.39 5.06
C TYR A 274 -3.18 -16.25 5.31
N LYS A 275 -2.34 -16.38 4.28
CA LYS A 275 -0.98 -16.93 4.40
C LYS A 275 0.04 -15.91 4.90
N ALA A 276 -0.30 -14.61 4.86
CA ALA A 276 0.52 -13.52 5.35
C ALA A 276 0.59 -13.48 6.89
N LEU A 277 1.61 -12.79 7.42
CA LEU A 277 1.65 -12.46 8.85
C LEU A 277 0.48 -11.54 9.20
N ILE A 278 -0.34 -11.90 10.19
CA ILE A 278 -1.46 -11.05 10.64
C ILE A 278 -1.04 -10.20 11.84
N ILE A 279 -1.02 -8.88 11.66
CA ILE A 279 -0.92 -7.93 12.78
C ILE A 279 -2.34 -7.56 13.23
N ARG A 280 -2.62 -7.81 14.51
CA ARG A 280 -3.90 -7.49 15.16
C ARG A 280 -3.78 -6.14 15.86
N GLY A 281 -4.44 -5.10 15.34
CA GLY A 281 -4.40 -3.75 15.89
C GLY A 281 -4.69 -3.71 17.38
N LYS A 282 -5.80 -4.34 17.80
CA LYS A 282 -6.19 -4.45 19.21
C LYS A 282 -5.12 -5.09 20.10
N MET A 283 -4.48 -6.16 19.64
CA MET A 283 -3.63 -7.00 20.50
C MET A 283 -2.15 -6.70 20.41
N HIS A 284 -1.69 -6.21 19.26
CA HIS A 284 -0.26 -6.07 18.94
C HIS A 284 0.16 -4.60 18.85
N LEU A 285 -0.76 -3.69 18.54
CA LEU A 285 -0.47 -2.26 18.38
C LEU A 285 -1.00 -1.42 19.55
N SER A 286 -1.79 -2.01 20.45
CA SER A 286 -2.37 -1.34 21.62
C SER A 286 -1.98 -2.04 22.92
N VAL A 287 -1.44 -1.27 23.87
CA VAL A 287 -1.03 -1.76 25.20
C VAL A 287 -2.20 -2.30 26.02
N ASN A 288 -3.38 -1.68 25.87
CA ASN A 288 -4.55 -1.97 26.72
C ASN A 288 -5.63 -2.78 25.98
N GLY A 289 -5.34 -3.30 24.79
CA GLY A 289 -6.37 -4.00 24.03
C GLY A 289 -7.45 -3.08 23.46
N THR A 290 -7.14 -1.80 23.22
CA THR A 290 -8.12 -0.85 22.66
C THR A 290 -8.31 -1.06 21.16
N ASN A 291 -9.55 -0.96 20.69
CA ASN A 291 -9.85 -1.02 19.24
C ASN A 291 -9.61 0.32 18.53
N ASP A 292 -9.46 1.40 19.29
CA ASP A 292 -9.30 2.75 18.74
C ASP A 292 -7.84 2.98 18.33
N ALA A 293 -7.57 2.91 17.03
CA ALA A 293 -6.25 3.14 16.45
C ALA A 293 -5.67 4.53 16.77
N ARG A 294 -6.53 5.50 17.12
CA ARG A 294 -6.11 6.88 17.42
C ARG A 294 -5.33 6.99 18.73
N ASP A 295 -5.50 6.03 19.65
CA ASP A 295 -4.75 6.02 20.92
C ASP A 295 -3.26 5.75 20.68
N THR A 296 -2.95 4.73 19.87
CA THR A 296 -1.57 4.42 19.47
C THR A 296 -1.00 5.52 18.57
N LEU A 297 -1.81 6.06 17.65
CA LEU A 297 -1.40 7.16 16.78
C LEU A 297 -1.01 8.41 17.59
N GLY A 298 -1.80 8.77 18.60
CA GLY A 298 -1.51 9.89 19.50
C GLY A 298 -0.19 9.68 20.25
N ALA A 299 0.11 8.44 20.67
CA ALA A 299 1.39 8.14 21.30
C ALA A 299 2.59 8.30 20.34
N PHE A 300 2.45 7.92 19.07
CA PHE A 300 3.48 8.19 18.06
C PHE A 300 3.68 9.68 17.83
N ALA A 301 2.58 10.46 17.81
CA ALA A 301 2.65 11.92 17.69
C ALA A 301 3.42 12.55 18.87
N ASP A 302 3.07 12.18 20.10
CA ASP A 302 3.76 12.69 21.29
C ASP A 302 5.27 12.40 21.28
N VAL A 303 5.63 11.17 20.85
CA VAL A 303 7.04 10.75 20.72
C VAL A 303 7.78 11.53 19.63
N PHE A 304 7.12 11.77 18.50
CA PHE A 304 7.69 12.52 17.38
C PHE A 304 7.88 14.00 17.71
N ASP A 305 6.91 14.62 18.38
CA ASP A 305 6.92 16.04 18.75
C ASP A 305 7.75 16.34 20.02
N HIS A 306 8.40 15.33 20.60
CA HIS A 306 9.20 15.43 21.82
C HIS A 306 8.40 15.93 23.04
N SER A 307 7.07 15.80 22.99
CA SER A 307 6.15 16.08 24.10
C SER A 307 5.91 14.86 24.99
N THR A 308 6.75 13.83 24.81
CA THR A 308 6.61 12.48 25.35
C THR A 308 6.44 12.43 26.86
N ASN A 309 5.33 11.86 27.32
CA ASN A 309 5.22 11.32 28.67
C ASN A 309 5.60 9.82 28.68
N LYS A 310 5.90 9.27 29.86
CA LYS A 310 6.29 7.85 30.01
C LYS A 310 5.27 6.88 29.42
N THR A 311 3.98 7.22 29.46
CA THR A 311 2.90 6.39 28.92
C THR A 311 2.93 6.34 27.40
N SER A 312 3.13 7.46 26.71
CA SER A 312 3.23 7.51 25.25
C SER A 312 4.47 6.73 24.77
N GLN A 313 5.61 6.89 25.45
CA GLN A 313 6.82 6.11 25.16
C GLN A 313 6.57 4.60 25.30
N GLN A 314 5.94 4.16 26.40
CA GLN A 314 5.61 2.75 26.62
C GLN A 314 4.70 2.18 25.54
N LYS A 315 3.73 2.97 25.04
CA LYS A 315 2.84 2.54 23.94
C LYS A 315 3.59 2.33 22.63
N VAL A 316 4.46 3.28 22.28
CA VAL A 316 5.29 3.19 21.07
C VAL A 316 6.26 2.02 21.16
N ASP A 317 6.97 1.88 22.29
CA ASP A 317 7.90 0.77 22.50
C ASP A 317 7.19 -0.59 22.48
N HIS A 318 6.00 -0.68 23.08
CA HIS A 318 5.19 -1.89 23.03
C HIS A 318 4.84 -2.27 21.59
N ALA A 319 4.32 -1.34 20.79
CA ALA A 319 3.95 -1.61 19.40
C ALA A 319 5.18 -2.02 18.58
N ALA A 320 6.29 -1.28 18.69
CA ALA A 320 7.52 -1.54 17.94
C ALA A 320 8.17 -2.89 18.32
N VAL A 321 8.30 -3.18 19.61
CA VAL A 321 8.87 -4.45 20.10
C VAL A 321 7.97 -5.62 19.71
N THR A 322 6.66 -5.48 19.84
CA THR A 322 5.71 -6.55 19.50
C THR A 322 5.76 -6.85 18.00
N VAL A 323 5.75 -5.83 17.13
CA VAL A 323 5.84 -6.04 15.68
C VAL A 323 7.19 -6.67 15.29
N LYS A 324 8.30 -6.22 15.90
CA LYS A 324 9.63 -6.82 15.69
C LYS A 324 9.63 -8.30 16.07
N GLU A 325 9.03 -8.64 17.20
CA GLU A 325 8.98 -10.02 17.68
C GLU A 325 8.09 -10.89 16.78
N LEU A 326 6.94 -10.38 16.33
CA LEU A 326 6.09 -11.07 15.36
C LEU A 326 6.82 -11.36 14.05
N LEU A 327 7.59 -10.39 13.53
CA LEU A 327 8.44 -10.60 12.36
C LEU A 327 9.48 -11.70 12.61
N ARG A 328 10.19 -11.66 13.75
CA ARG A 328 11.20 -12.65 14.11
C ARG A 328 10.58 -14.06 14.19
N LEU A 329 9.45 -14.19 14.90
CA LEU A 329 8.73 -15.45 15.06
C LEU A 329 8.26 -15.98 13.70
N TYR A 330 7.63 -15.14 12.88
CA TYR A 330 7.20 -15.50 11.53
C TYR A 330 8.36 -16.00 10.67
N GLN A 331 9.52 -15.35 10.74
CA GLN A 331 10.72 -15.79 10.03
C GLN A 331 11.29 -17.11 10.53
N LEU A 332 11.05 -17.50 11.78
CA LEU A 332 11.43 -18.80 12.31
C LEU A 332 10.40 -19.90 12.00
N GLY A 333 9.31 -19.56 11.29
CA GLY A 333 8.17 -20.47 11.12
C GLY A 333 7.42 -20.73 12.43
N MET A 334 7.64 -19.88 13.45
CA MET A 334 6.99 -19.96 14.74
C MET A 334 5.86 -18.93 14.76
N SER A 335 4.62 -19.34 15.01
CA SER A 335 3.55 -18.38 15.27
C SER A 335 3.38 -18.20 16.77
N ALA A 336 3.11 -16.97 17.22
CA ALA A 336 2.85 -16.68 18.64
C ALA A 336 1.63 -17.43 19.25
N GLU A 337 0.79 -18.09 18.44
CA GLU A 337 -0.44 -18.79 18.90
C GLU A 337 -0.71 -20.19 18.26
N THR A 338 0.31 -20.85 17.70
CA THR A 338 0.27 -22.23 17.10
C THR A 338 -0.83 -22.59 16.09
N VAL A 339 -0.48 -22.60 14.79
CA VAL A 339 -0.63 -23.62 13.72
C VAL A 339 -0.69 -22.88 12.39
N ALA A 340 0.49 -22.66 11.80
CA ALA A 340 0.69 -22.61 10.36
C ALA A 340 2.02 -23.31 10.07
N VAL A 341 1.89 -24.55 9.61
CA VAL A 341 2.97 -25.40 9.10
C VAL A 341 3.50 -24.76 7.81
N ASN A 342 4.81 -24.54 7.73
CA ASN A 342 5.57 -24.25 6.51
C ASN A 342 5.13 -23.01 5.69
N SER A 343 5.12 -21.82 6.28
CA SER A 343 5.06 -20.57 5.50
C SER A 343 6.26 -19.65 5.78
N LEU A 344 7.45 -20.16 5.46
CA LEU A 344 8.57 -19.28 5.09
C LEU A 344 8.31 -18.75 3.68
N THR A 345 7.24 -17.96 3.54
CA THR A 345 6.82 -17.37 2.29
C THR A 345 7.83 -16.29 1.90
N GLN A 346 8.84 -16.66 1.11
CA GLN A 346 9.15 -15.84 -0.06
C GLN A 346 7.85 -15.82 -0.87
N PHE A 347 7.38 -14.65 -1.30
CA PHE A 347 6.13 -14.51 -2.07
C PHE A 347 5.79 -15.77 -2.86
N HIS A 348 4.53 -16.19 -2.80
CA HIS A 348 4.09 -17.42 -3.44
C HIS A 348 4.48 -17.43 -4.92
N ASP A 349 5.50 -18.20 -5.30
CA ASP A 349 5.55 -18.78 -6.63
C ASP A 349 4.40 -19.79 -6.63
N SER A 350 3.20 -19.31 -7.00
CA SER A 350 2.01 -20.15 -6.88
C SER A 350 1.94 -21.06 -8.09
N GLU A 351 1.79 -22.36 -7.82
CA GLU A 351 1.48 -23.34 -8.85
C GLU A 351 0.21 -22.94 -9.64
N GLU A 352 -0.68 -22.14 -9.04
CA GLU A 352 -1.89 -21.59 -9.65
C GLU A 352 -1.60 -20.49 -10.67
N VAL A 353 -0.74 -19.50 -10.35
CA VAL A 353 -0.28 -18.52 -11.35
C VAL A 353 0.60 -19.21 -12.39
N ALA A 354 1.41 -20.19 -12.00
CA ALA A 354 2.18 -21.02 -12.94
C ALA A 354 1.29 -21.90 -13.85
N ALA A 355 0.09 -22.29 -13.40
CA ALA A 355 -0.85 -23.07 -14.21
C ALA A 355 -1.55 -22.20 -15.26
N ILE A 356 -1.87 -20.96 -14.91
CA ILE A 356 -2.53 -20.01 -15.81
C ILE A 356 -1.50 -19.32 -16.72
N TYR A 357 -0.34 -18.96 -16.18
CA TYR A 357 0.75 -18.23 -16.85
C TYR A 357 2.12 -18.87 -16.52
N PRO A 358 2.43 -20.04 -17.09
CA PRO A 358 3.66 -20.80 -16.78
C PRO A 358 4.96 -20.02 -16.96
N GLU A 359 4.98 -19.08 -17.89
CA GLU A 359 6.10 -18.19 -18.18
C GLU A 359 6.44 -17.20 -17.05
N LEU A 360 5.50 -16.94 -16.13
CA LEU A 360 5.68 -15.98 -15.03
C LEU A 360 6.27 -16.62 -13.78
N SER A 361 6.18 -17.95 -13.66
CA SER A 361 6.68 -18.72 -12.53
C SER A 361 8.20 -18.82 -12.52
N LYS A 362 8.80 -18.71 -11.33
CA LYS A 362 10.25 -18.94 -11.15
C LYS A 362 10.59 -20.44 -11.18
N VAL A 363 9.61 -21.32 -10.93
CA VAL A 363 9.73 -22.80 -10.95
C VAL A 363 9.75 -23.37 -12.38
N SER A 364 9.27 -22.64 -13.38
CA SER A 364 9.09 -23.11 -14.77
C SER A 364 10.36 -23.61 -15.50
N LYS A 365 11.56 -23.37 -14.95
CA LYS A 365 12.81 -23.90 -15.52
C LYS A 365 13.12 -25.36 -15.16
N ARG A 366 12.34 -26.03 -14.28
CA ARG A 366 12.62 -27.43 -13.87
C ARG A 366 11.85 -28.53 -14.60
N PHE A 367 10.85 -28.21 -15.43
CA PHE A 367 10.01 -29.22 -16.09
C PHE A 367 10.21 -29.36 -17.61
N ARG A 368 11.35 -28.91 -18.16
CA ARG A 368 11.79 -29.32 -19.51
C ARG A 368 12.97 -30.26 -19.40
N ARG A 369 12.68 -31.56 -19.24
CA ARG A 369 13.56 -32.67 -19.63
C ARG A 369 12.73 -33.71 -20.33
#